data_AF-A0A2A8I0U5-F1
#
_entry.id   AF-A0A2A8I0U5-F1
#
_cell.length_a   1.000
_cell.length_b   1.000
_cell.length_c   1.000
_cell.angle_alpha   90.00
_cell.angle_beta   90.00
_cell.angle_gamma   90.00
#
_symmetry.space_group_name_H-M   'P 1'
#
loop_
_entity.id
_entity.type
_entity.pdbx_description
1 polymer ?
#
loop_
_entity_poly.entity_id
_entity_poly.type
_entity_poly.pdbx_seq_one_letter_code
_entity_poly.pdbx_strand_id
1 'polypeptide(L)'
;MVVPLPDRAVTAACLFGKLPAHGDFIARGMSASRKALLDGWMASSLARAQERFPADWSERFDRAAPWYFVAPAADGFEAGAISPSIDRAGRRFPVFASIIVPTCESAVPAAVHVLSCLYSAIAQGHGSDELMAQLERGPDAGLAPAIEAPAQLDAPQWWVVDVDGALVERIEGGHPSELFTLMLELTQDEDEDAAT
;
A
#
# COMPACT_ATOMS: atom_id res chain seq x y z
N MET A 1 -26.68 -0.72 17.09
CA MET A 1 -27.61 -0.77 15.93
C MET A 1 -26.79 -0.44 14.71
N VAL A 2 -26.36 -1.45 13.95
CA VAL A 2 -25.59 -1.24 12.70
C VAL A 2 -26.63 -1.09 11.60
N VAL A 3 -26.77 0.11 11.06
CA VAL A 3 -27.59 0.35 9.86
C VAL A 3 -26.69 0.02 8.67
N PRO A 4 -27.03 -0.97 7.84
CA PRO A 4 -26.25 -1.26 6.64
C PRO A 4 -26.46 -0.13 5.63
N LEU A 5 -25.36 0.49 5.20
CA LEU A 5 -25.35 1.45 4.10
C LEU A 5 -25.59 0.75 2.76
N PRO A 6 -26.29 1.38 1.80
CA PRO A 6 -26.43 0.84 0.45
C PRO A 6 -25.06 0.70 -0.24
N ASP A 7 -24.95 -0.28 -1.13
CA ASP A 7 -23.72 -0.75 -1.80
C ASP A 7 -23.15 0.24 -2.85
N ARG A 8 -23.22 1.55 -2.59
CA ARG A 8 -22.52 2.55 -3.39
C ARG A 8 -22.35 3.89 -2.66
N ALA A 9 -21.16 4.06 -2.10
CA ALA A 9 -20.33 5.26 -2.19
C ALA A 9 -18.89 4.83 -1.86
N VAL A 10 -18.08 4.53 -2.87
CA VAL A 10 -16.62 4.45 -2.70
C VAL A 10 -16.17 5.89 -2.53
N THR A 11 -15.68 6.27 -1.36
CA THR A 11 -15.05 7.58 -1.18
C THR A 11 -13.80 7.64 -2.07
N ALA A 12 -13.40 8.84 -2.46
CA ALA A 12 -12.22 9.03 -3.30
C ALA A 12 -10.95 8.44 -2.66
N ALA A 13 -10.91 8.23 -1.33
CA ALA A 13 -9.81 7.59 -0.61
C ALA A 13 -10.26 6.33 0.16
N CYS A 14 -9.35 5.37 0.34
CA CYS A 14 -9.50 4.13 1.11
C CYS A 14 -8.29 3.90 2.02
N LEU A 15 -8.50 3.27 3.18
CA LEU A 15 -7.44 2.88 4.11
C LEU A 15 -7.78 1.56 4.83
N PHE A 16 -6.87 0.60 4.83
CA PHE A 16 -7.00 -0.67 5.55
C PHE A 16 -5.66 -1.12 6.15
N GLY A 17 -5.71 -1.82 7.28
CA GLY A 17 -4.53 -2.41 7.92
C GLY A 17 -4.21 -1.78 9.27
N LYS A 18 -2.92 -1.67 9.60
CA LYS A 18 -2.48 -1.14 10.92
C LYS A 18 -1.76 0.19 10.79
N LEU A 19 -1.93 1.04 11.79
CA LEU A 19 -1.13 2.25 11.97
C LEU A 19 -0.61 2.31 13.41
N PRO A 20 0.57 2.90 13.65
CA PRO A 20 1.14 3.02 15.00
C PRO A 20 0.22 3.74 16.00
N ALA A 21 -0.60 4.69 15.51
CA ALA A 21 -1.54 5.45 16.31
C ALA A 21 -2.77 4.63 16.80
N HIS A 22 -2.99 3.43 16.27
CA HIS A 22 -4.17 2.60 16.59
C HIS A 22 -3.77 1.29 17.26
N GLY A 23 -4.64 0.80 18.16
CA GLY A 23 -4.45 -0.49 18.84
C GLY A 23 -5.06 -1.69 18.10
N ASP A 24 -5.79 -1.46 17.00
CA ASP A 24 -6.48 -2.49 16.23
C ASP A 24 -6.48 -2.12 14.73
N PHE A 25 -7.02 -3.01 13.91
CA PHE A 25 -7.19 -2.80 12.48
C PHE A 25 -8.09 -1.60 12.16
N ILE A 26 -7.72 -0.90 11.10
CA ILE A 26 -8.45 0.22 10.54
C ILE A 26 -9.06 -0.23 9.23
N ALA A 27 -10.29 0.20 8.95
CA ALA A 27 -10.94 0.08 7.65
C ALA A 27 -11.78 1.33 7.39
N ARG A 28 -11.42 2.12 6.38
CA ARG A 28 -12.07 3.39 6.02
C ARG A 28 -12.27 3.49 4.52
N GLY A 29 -13.36 4.14 4.12
CA GLY A 29 -13.64 4.48 2.72
C GLY A 29 -14.01 3.31 1.80
N MET A 30 -14.28 2.13 2.35
CA MET A 30 -14.53 0.90 1.57
C MET A 30 -15.81 0.18 1.99
N SER A 31 -16.38 -0.57 1.05
CA SER A 31 -17.50 -1.48 1.32
C SER A 31 -17.06 -2.69 2.16
N ALA A 32 -18.02 -3.39 2.76
CA ALA A 32 -17.75 -4.60 3.52
C ALA A 32 -17.13 -5.72 2.66
N SER A 33 -17.57 -5.85 1.40
CA SER A 33 -17.03 -6.83 0.45
C SER A 33 -15.57 -6.53 0.10
N ARG A 34 -15.25 -5.26 -0.15
CA ARG A 34 -13.88 -4.80 -0.41
C ARG A 34 -12.97 -5.00 0.80
N LYS A 35 -13.46 -4.69 2.01
CA LYS A 35 -12.73 -4.98 3.25
C LYS A 35 -12.44 -6.47 3.35
N ALA A 36 -13.44 -7.34 3.18
CA ALA A 36 -13.27 -8.78 3.32
C ALA A 36 -12.27 -9.35 2.29
N LEU A 37 -12.29 -8.83 1.06
CA LEU A 37 -11.33 -9.19 0.02
C LEU A 37 -9.90 -8.81 0.41
N LEU A 38 -9.67 -7.55 0.81
CA LEU A 38 -8.34 -7.07 1.23
C LEU A 38 -7.83 -7.82 2.47
N ASP A 39 -8.69 -8.01 3.47
CA ASP A 39 -8.37 -8.72 4.70
C ASP A 39 -7.92 -10.17 4.41
N GLY A 40 -8.72 -10.91 3.64
CA GLY A 40 -8.40 -12.29 3.27
C GLY A 40 -7.13 -12.41 2.41
N TRP A 41 -6.98 -11.56 1.40
CA TRP A 41 -5.80 -11.56 0.54
C TRP A 41 -4.54 -11.20 1.32
N MET A 42 -4.55 -10.10 2.08
CA MET A 42 -3.38 -9.63 2.81
C MET A 42 -2.99 -10.63 3.90
N ALA A 43 -3.94 -11.13 4.69
CA ALA A 43 -3.64 -12.07 5.75
C ALA A 43 -3.06 -13.39 5.22
N SER A 44 -3.66 -13.96 4.17
CA SER A 44 -3.18 -15.22 3.58
C SER A 44 -1.83 -15.07 2.89
N SER A 45 -1.62 -13.99 2.16
CA SER A 45 -0.36 -13.75 1.44
C SER A 45 0.78 -13.42 2.42
N LEU A 46 0.50 -12.68 3.49
CA LEU A 46 1.46 -12.43 4.59
C LEU A 46 1.84 -13.72 5.33
N ALA A 47 0.86 -14.60 5.59
CA ALA A 47 1.13 -15.90 6.23
C ALA A 47 2.03 -16.79 5.37
N ARG A 48 1.82 -16.82 4.04
CA ARG A 48 2.69 -17.54 3.11
C ARG A 48 4.12 -16.99 3.11
N ALA A 49 4.28 -15.67 3.17
CA ALA A 49 5.59 -15.04 3.27
C ALA A 49 6.28 -15.35 4.62
N GLN A 50 5.52 -15.41 5.72
CA GLN A 50 6.01 -15.87 7.04
C GLN A 50 6.53 -17.31 7.01
N GLU A 51 5.79 -18.22 6.36
CA GLU A 51 6.20 -19.62 6.21
C GLU A 51 7.48 -19.77 5.39
N ARG A 52 7.73 -18.85 4.45
CA ARG A 52 8.94 -18.82 3.63
C ARG A 52 10.17 -18.33 4.40
N PHE A 53 10.00 -17.37 5.32
CA PHE A 53 11.08 -16.72 6.08
C PHE A 53 10.90 -16.84 7.60
N PRO A 54 10.77 -18.05 8.17
CA PRO A 54 10.33 -18.20 9.56
C PRO A 54 11.34 -17.69 10.61
N ALA A 55 12.63 -17.62 10.27
CA ALA A 55 13.69 -17.25 11.21
C ALA A 55 13.87 -15.73 11.35
N ASP A 56 13.69 -14.99 10.26
CA ASP A 56 14.01 -13.56 10.12
C ASP A 56 12.81 -12.74 9.62
N TRP A 57 11.62 -13.34 9.53
CA TRP A 57 10.36 -12.69 9.11
C TRP A 57 10.19 -11.27 9.67
N SER A 58 10.36 -11.10 10.98
CA SER A 58 10.09 -9.81 11.62
C SER A 58 11.07 -8.73 11.19
N GLU A 59 12.34 -9.11 11.01
CA GLU A 59 13.40 -8.19 10.58
C GLU A 59 13.21 -7.81 9.11
N ARG A 60 12.97 -8.80 8.25
CA ARG A 60 12.61 -8.56 6.85
C ARG A 60 11.39 -7.67 6.71
N PHE A 61 10.34 -7.95 7.48
CA PHE A 61 9.13 -7.14 7.43
C PHE A 61 9.38 -5.69 7.87
N ASP A 62 10.21 -5.46 8.88
CA ASP A 62 10.54 -4.11 9.34
C ASP A 62 11.42 -3.34 8.35
N ARG A 63 12.27 -4.05 7.58
CA ARG A 63 13.15 -3.47 6.54
C ARG A 63 12.50 -3.38 5.15
N ALA A 64 11.35 -4.00 4.96
CA ALA A 64 10.72 -4.11 3.66
C ALA A 64 10.36 -2.75 3.05
N ALA A 65 10.62 -2.62 1.76
CA ALA A 65 10.21 -1.45 1.00
C ALA A 65 8.69 -1.43 0.78
N PRO A 66 8.07 -0.24 0.71
CA PRO A 66 6.68 -0.13 0.31
C PRO A 66 6.54 -0.48 -1.18
N TRP A 67 5.34 -0.92 -1.53
CA TRP A 67 4.97 -1.18 -2.91
C TRP A 67 3.87 -0.21 -3.32
N TYR A 68 4.02 0.36 -4.50
CA TYR A 68 3.00 1.15 -5.15
C TYR A 68 2.10 0.25 -5.98
N PHE A 69 0.89 0.71 -6.27
CA PHE A 69 0.04 0.06 -7.24
C PHE A 69 -0.86 1.03 -7.98
N VAL A 70 -1.25 0.63 -9.19
CA VAL A 70 -2.32 1.26 -9.97
C VAL A 70 -3.20 0.20 -10.57
N ALA A 71 -4.50 0.46 -10.65
CA ALA A 71 -5.49 -0.45 -11.21
C ALA A 71 -6.59 0.31 -11.97
N PRO A 72 -7.15 -0.26 -13.06
CA PRO A 72 -8.38 0.25 -13.63
C PRO A 72 -9.52 0.19 -12.60
N ALA A 73 -10.33 1.24 -12.54
CA ALA A 73 -11.49 1.33 -11.65
C ALA A 73 -12.73 1.76 -12.45
N ALA A 74 -13.92 1.59 -11.85
CA ALA A 74 -15.18 1.93 -12.51
C ALA A 74 -15.27 3.40 -12.93
N ASP A 75 -14.73 4.29 -12.09
CA ASP A 75 -14.83 5.75 -12.25
C ASP A 75 -13.43 6.39 -12.45
N GLY A 76 -12.50 5.66 -13.08
CA GLY A 76 -11.14 6.13 -13.38
C GLY A 76 -10.08 5.08 -13.08
N PHE A 77 -9.06 5.47 -12.32
CA PHE A 77 -7.95 4.63 -11.92
C PHE A 77 -7.80 4.68 -10.40
N GLU A 78 -7.66 3.51 -9.80
CA GLU A 78 -7.25 3.42 -8.42
C GLU A 78 -5.72 3.45 -8.35
N ALA A 79 -5.19 4.31 -7.48
CA ALA A 79 -3.77 4.47 -7.27
C ALA A 79 -3.48 4.46 -5.78
N GLY A 80 -2.45 3.74 -5.36
CA GLY A 80 -2.15 3.65 -3.94
C GLY A 80 -0.83 2.99 -3.62
N ALA A 81 -0.69 2.65 -2.35
CA ALA A 81 0.49 1.99 -1.85
C ALA A 81 0.15 1.05 -0.70
N ILE A 82 1.02 0.06 -0.53
CA ILE A 82 1.08 -0.81 0.62
C ILE A 82 2.46 -0.68 1.28
N SER A 83 2.49 -0.55 2.59
CA SER A 83 3.72 -0.37 3.35
C SER A 83 3.73 -1.28 4.57
N PRO A 84 4.89 -1.85 4.96
CA PRO A 84 5.01 -2.51 6.25
C PRO A 84 4.63 -1.56 7.38
N SER A 85 3.89 -2.08 8.36
CA SER A 85 3.44 -1.29 9.49
C SER A 85 3.23 -2.12 10.74
N ILE A 86 2.97 -1.42 11.84
CA ILE A 86 2.80 -1.98 13.17
C ILE A 86 1.68 -1.23 13.88
N ASP A 87 0.86 -1.93 14.66
CA ASP A 87 -0.06 -1.26 15.56
C ASP A 87 0.65 -0.82 16.85
N ARG A 88 -0.07 -0.05 17.67
CA ARG A 88 0.38 0.40 18.99
C ARG A 88 0.79 -0.73 19.94
N ALA A 89 0.31 -1.95 19.72
CA ALA A 89 0.65 -3.12 20.54
C ALA A 89 1.89 -3.87 20.03
N GLY A 90 2.52 -3.41 18.95
CA GLY A 90 3.71 -4.03 18.39
C GLY A 90 3.44 -5.18 17.42
N ARG A 91 2.19 -5.39 16.98
CA ARG A 91 1.86 -6.49 16.07
C ARG A 91 2.01 -6.04 14.62
N ARG A 92 2.95 -6.63 13.89
CA ARG A 92 3.19 -6.37 12.46
C ARG A 92 1.99 -6.74 11.60
N PHE A 93 1.59 -5.82 10.73
CA PHE A 93 0.68 -6.07 9.61
C PHE A 93 0.78 -4.87 8.65
N PRO A 94 0.74 -5.08 7.33
CA PRO A 94 0.86 -3.97 6.39
C PRO A 94 -0.28 -2.97 6.52
N VAL A 95 -0.03 -1.75 6.04
CA VAL A 95 -1.06 -0.74 5.79
C VAL A 95 -1.22 -0.55 4.30
N PHE A 96 -2.47 -0.53 3.84
CA PHE A 96 -2.90 -0.27 2.48
C PHE A 96 -3.67 1.04 2.45
N ALA A 97 -3.34 1.92 1.52
CA ALA A 97 -4.16 3.09 1.21
C ALA A 97 -4.24 3.30 -0.30
N SER A 98 -5.31 3.95 -0.74
CA SER A 98 -5.48 4.30 -2.15
C SER A 98 -6.42 5.48 -2.35
N ILE A 99 -6.34 6.08 -3.52
CA ILE A 99 -7.28 7.08 -4.02
C ILE A 99 -7.75 6.77 -5.45
N ILE A 100 -8.89 7.34 -5.84
CA ILE A 100 -9.41 7.29 -7.23
C ILE A 100 -9.06 8.58 -7.96
N VAL A 101 -8.45 8.45 -9.13
CA VAL A 101 -8.09 9.56 -10.01
C VAL A 101 -8.66 9.38 -11.42
N PRO A 102 -8.95 10.47 -12.14
CA PRO A 102 -9.74 10.38 -13.37
C PRO A 102 -8.96 9.86 -14.60
N THR A 103 -7.62 9.94 -14.61
CA THR A 103 -6.80 9.60 -15.78
C THR A 103 -5.63 8.70 -15.45
N CYS A 104 -5.21 7.89 -16.44
CA CYS A 104 -4.05 7.01 -16.32
C CYS A 104 -2.76 7.82 -16.04
N GLU A 105 -2.63 8.97 -16.69
CA GLU A 105 -1.52 9.92 -16.48
C GLU A 105 -1.40 10.36 -15.00
N SER A 106 -2.52 10.56 -14.33
CA SER A 106 -2.54 10.95 -12.91
C SER A 106 -2.33 9.80 -11.92
N ALA A 107 -2.36 8.55 -12.38
CA ALA A 107 -2.36 7.37 -11.50
C ALA A 107 -1.03 7.18 -10.76
N VAL A 108 0.11 7.30 -11.45
CA VAL A 108 1.41 7.15 -10.78
C VAL A 108 1.71 8.30 -9.81
N PRO A 109 1.54 9.58 -10.17
CA PRO A 109 1.67 10.68 -9.21
C PRO A 109 0.77 10.52 -7.97
N ALA A 110 -0.45 10.01 -8.17
CA ALA A 110 -1.37 9.70 -7.08
C ALA A 110 -0.85 8.59 -6.16
N ALA A 111 -0.28 7.51 -6.69
CA ALA A 111 0.32 6.45 -5.88
C ALA A 111 1.49 6.98 -5.02
N VAL A 112 2.30 7.88 -5.60
CA VAL A 112 3.41 8.55 -4.89
C VAL A 112 2.91 9.45 -3.77
N HIS A 113 1.83 10.21 -4.00
CA HIS A 113 1.16 10.99 -2.96
C HIS A 113 0.62 10.13 -1.83
N VAL A 114 -0.03 9.01 -2.16
CA VAL A 114 -0.58 8.08 -1.17
C VAL A 114 0.51 7.55 -0.25
N LEU A 115 1.64 7.10 -0.81
CA LEU A 115 2.77 6.65 0.01
C LEU A 115 3.34 7.78 0.89
N SER A 116 3.46 8.99 0.33
CA SER A 116 3.93 10.16 1.09
C SER A 116 3.01 10.45 2.29
N CYS A 117 1.69 10.32 2.11
CA CYS A 117 0.72 10.44 3.20
C CYS A 117 0.87 9.32 4.23
N LEU A 118 1.05 8.07 3.80
CA LEU A 118 1.27 6.93 4.71
C LEU A 118 2.52 7.16 5.58
N TYR A 119 3.63 7.56 4.96
CA TYR A 119 4.88 7.86 5.66
C TYR A 119 4.76 9.04 6.60
N SER A 120 4.12 10.13 6.18
CA SER A 120 3.82 11.25 7.08
C SER A 120 3.00 10.78 8.28
N ALA A 121 1.98 9.96 8.07
CA ALA A 121 1.14 9.47 9.14
C ALA A 121 1.89 8.54 10.12
N ILE A 122 2.73 7.65 9.62
CA ILE A 122 3.57 6.76 10.44
C ILE A 122 4.59 7.58 11.24
N ALA A 123 5.30 8.50 10.59
CA ALA A 123 6.36 9.29 11.22
C ALA A 123 5.82 10.31 12.25
N GLN A 124 4.64 10.88 11.99
CA GLN A 124 4.03 11.91 12.84
C GLN A 124 3.02 11.34 13.85
N GLY A 125 2.76 10.03 13.81
CA GLY A 125 1.80 9.37 14.69
C GLY A 125 0.35 9.80 14.41
N HIS A 126 0.02 10.12 13.16
CA HIS A 126 -1.33 10.52 12.79
C HIS A 126 -2.32 9.34 12.87
N GLY A 127 -3.54 9.66 13.32
CA GLY A 127 -4.66 8.74 13.29
C GLY A 127 -5.26 8.56 11.89
N SER A 128 -6.26 7.69 11.79
CA SER A 128 -6.91 7.40 10.51
C SER A 128 -7.68 8.61 9.97
N ASP A 129 -8.26 9.45 10.82
CA ASP A 129 -8.98 10.64 10.37
C ASP A 129 -8.07 11.66 9.67
N GLU A 130 -6.90 11.96 10.25
CA GLU A 130 -5.94 12.89 9.65
C GLU A 130 -5.36 12.32 8.35
N LEU A 131 -5.00 11.03 8.34
CA LEU A 131 -4.52 10.38 7.11
C LEU A 131 -5.58 10.42 6.00
N MET A 132 -6.85 10.10 6.31
CA MET A 132 -7.93 10.19 5.32
C MET A 132 -8.09 11.62 4.79
N ALA A 133 -8.01 12.62 5.66
CA ALA A 133 -8.08 14.02 5.24
C ALA A 133 -6.90 14.44 4.35
N GLN A 134 -5.70 13.89 4.57
CA GLN A 134 -4.52 14.14 3.73
C GLN A 134 -4.66 13.49 2.35
N LEU A 135 -5.16 12.24 2.30
CA LEU A 135 -5.42 11.54 1.04
C LEU A 135 -6.44 12.31 0.17
N GLU A 136 -7.49 12.86 0.79
CA GLU A 136 -8.53 13.61 0.10
C GLU A 136 -8.09 14.98 -0.44
N ARG A 137 -6.99 15.56 0.06
CA ARG A 137 -6.42 16.81 -0.50
C ARG A 137 -5.81 16.60 -1.90
N GLY A 138 -5.49 15.36 -2.25
CA GLY A 138 -4.85 15.01 -3.53
C GLY A 138 -3.36 15.34 -3.59
N PRO A 139 -2.67 14.93 -4.67
CA PRO A 139 -1.23 15.11 -4.84
C PRO A 139 -0.82 16.58 -4.91
N ASP A 140 0.26 16.94 -4.21
CA ASP A 140 0.96 18.20 -4.45
C ASP A 140 1.55 18.16 -5.86
N ALA A 141 1.34 19.23 -6.63
CA ALA A 141 1.72 19.33 -8.06
C ALA A 141 3.24 19.23 -8.35
N GLY A 142 4.09 19.02 -7.33
CA GLY A 142 5.55 19.05 -7.41
C GLY A 142 6.27 17.72 -7.16
N LEU A 143 5.60 16.65 -6.74
CA LEU A 143 6.25 15.33 -6.66
C LEU A 143 6.34 14.71 -8.05
N ALA A 144 7.54 14.70 -8.62
CA ALA A 144 7.83 13.92 -9.82
C ALA A 144 7.63 12.43 -9.49
N PRO A 145 6.96 11.66 -10.37
CA PRO A 145 6.74 10.26 -10.12
C PRO A 145 8.08 9.49 -10.19
N ALA A 146 8.26 8.51 -9.31
CA ALA A 146 9.46 7.67 -9.30
C ALA A 146 9.60 6.82 -10.59
N ILE A 147 8.50 6.58 -11.29
CA ILE A 147 8.47 5.88 -12.58
C ILE A 147 7.55 6.60 -13.56
N GLU A 148 7.74 6.39 -14.87
CA GLU A 148 6.80 6.90 -15.86
C GLU A 148 5.43 6.21 -15.75
N ALA A 149 4.36 7.00 -15.85
CA ALA A 149 3.01 6.47 -15.93
C ALA A 149 2.84 5.68 -17.24
N PRO A 150 2.21 4.48 -17.19
CA PRO A 150 1.92 3.76 -18.41
C PRO A 150 0.96 4.56 -19.29
N ALA A 151 1.17 4.55 -20.60
CA ALA A 151 0.27 5.22 -21.55
C ALA A 151 -1.15 4.62 -21.53
N GLN A 152 -1.26 3.34 -21.18
CA GLN A 152 -2.49 2.59 -21.03
C GLN A 152 -2.31 1.56 -19.91
N LEU A 153 -3.35 1.36 -19.10
CA LEU A 153 -3.37 0.38 -18.02
C LEU A 153 -4.51 -0.60 -18.24
N ASP A 154 -4.18 -1.79 -18.74
CA ASP A 154 -5.16 -2.85 -19.03
C ASP A 154 -5.36 -3.82 -17.87
N ALA A 155 -4.37 -3.89 -16.97
CA ALA A 155 -4.38 -4.74 -15.80
C ALA A 155 -3.79 -3.98 -14.60
N PRO A 156 -4.15 -4.37 -13.36
CA PRO A 156 -3.49 -3.81 -12.18
C PRO A 156 -2.00 -4.12 -12.17
N GLN A 157 -1.20 -3.12 -11.81
CA GLN A 157 0.26 -3.21 -11.73
C GLN A 157 0.74 -2.79 -10.35
N TRP A 158 1.73 -3.51 -9.84
CA TRP A 158 2.41 -3.27 -8.57
C TRP A 158 3.90 -3.11 -8.83
N TRP A 159 4.55 -2.19 -8.14
CA TRP A 159 6.00 -2.02 -8.29
C TRP A 159 6.64 -1.47 -7.02
N VAL A 160 7.95 -1.64 -6.96
CA VAL A 160 8.83 -1.09 -5.93
C VAL A 160 10.00 -0.39 -6.61
N VAL A 161 10.47 0.67 -5.98
CA VAL A 161 11.64 1.45 -6.42
C VAL A 161 12.69 1.49 -5.33
N ASP A 162 13.94 1.69 -5.70
CA ASP A 162 15.03 1.91 -4.76
C ASP A 162 15.03 3.35 -4.19
N VAL A 163 16.05 3.67 -3.40
CA VAL A 163 16.22 4.99 -2.77
C VAL A 163 16.43 6.13 -3.75
N ASP A 164 16.94 5.84 -4.95
CA ASP A 164 17.14 6.80 -6.03
C ASP A 164 15.90 6.91 -6.94
N GLY A 165 14.87 6.12 -6.66
CA GLY A 165 13.62 6.06 -7.42
C GLY A 165 13.68 5.15 -8.64
N ALA A 166 14.75 4.37 -8.84
CA ALA A 166 14.83 3.44 -9.96
C ALA A 166 13.94 2.21 -9.72
N LEU A 167 13.29 1.73 -10.78
CA LEU A 167 12.44 0.53 -10.72
C LEU A 167 13.26 -0.70 -10.34
N VAL A 168 12.90 -1.35 -9.24
CA VAL A 168 13.53 -2.60 -8.78
C VAL A 168 12.76 -3.81 -9.32
N GLU A 169 11.44 -3.85 -9.12
CA GLU A 169 10.59 -4.98 -9.52
C GLU A 169 9.18 -4.50 -9.90
N ARG A 170 8.52 -5.21 -10.83
CA ARG A 170 7.13 -4.95 -11.23
C ARG A 170 6.39 -6.25 -11.50
N ILE A 171 5.20 -6.37 -10.91
CA ILE A 171 4.30 -7.51 -11.11
C ILE A 171 2.89 -7.04 -11.51
N GLU A 172 2.14 -7.94 -12.13
CA GLU A 172 0.75 -7.67 -12.56
C GLU A 172 -0.24 -8.54 -11.78
N GLY A 173 -1.47 -8.04 -11.63
CA GLY A 173 -2.57 -8.77 -11.01
C GLY A 173 -3.30 -7.95 -9.96
N GLY A 174 -4.59 -8.21 -9.77
CA GLY A 174 -5.41 -7.43 -8.83
C GLY A 174 -5.01 -7.58 -7.38
N HIS A 175 -4.65 -8.80 -6.98
CA HIS A 175 -4.26 -9.16 -5.62
C HIS A 175 -3.19 -10.25 -5.68
N PRO A 176 -1.97 -9.92 -6.13
CA PRO A 176 -0.89 -10.89 -6.34
C PRO A 176 -0.54 -11.57 -5.02
N SER A 177 -0.48 -12.90 -5.05
CA SER A 177 -0.34 -13.71 -3.83
C SER A 177 1.10 -13.76 -3.30
N GLU A 178 2.03 -13.39 -4.18
CA GLU A 178 3.47 -13.35 -4.03
C GLU A 178 3.99 -11.99 -3.54
N LEU A 179 3.14 -10.96 -3.50
CA LEU A 179 3.55 -9.59 -3.18
C LEU A 179 4.34 -9.48 -1.87
N PHE A 180 3.85 -10.10 -0.78
CA PHE A 180 4.56 -10.05 0.50
C PHE A 180 5.81 -10.93 0.53
N THR A 181 5.86 -11.99 -0.27
CA THR A 181 7.08 -12.78 -0.42
C THR A 181 8.16 -11.94 -1.09
N LEU A 182 7.84 -11.28 -2.20
CA LEU A 182 8.76 -10.37 -2.90
C LEU A 182 9.18 -9.20 -2.02
N MET A 183 8.23 -8.59 -1.31
CA MET A 183 8.48 -7.52 -0.34
C MET A 183 9.51 -7.92 0.74
N LEU A 184 9.54 -9.21 1.13
CA LEU A 184 10.49 -9.75 2.10
C LEU A 184 11.80 -10.27 1.49
N GLU A 185 11.80 -10.64 0.21
CA GLU A 185 12.99 -11.11 -0.51
C GLU A 185 13.92 -9.93 -0.82
N LEU A 186 13.36 -8.81 -1.25
CA LEU A 186 14.09 -7.61 -1.67
C LEU A 186 14.79 -6.86 -0.52
N THR A 187 14.71 -7.35 0.72
CA THR A 187 15.44 -6.75 1.86
C THR A 187 16.87 -7.25 2.00
N GLN A 188 17.33 -8.15 1.11
CA GLN A 188 18.62 -8.83 1.25
C GLN A 188 19.77 -8.20 0.46
N ASP A 189 19.50 -7.26 -0.45
CA ASP A 189 20.51 -6.81 -1.42
C ASP A 189 21.52 -5.78 -0.88
N GLU A 190 21.35 -5.27 0.34
CA GLU A 190 22.26 -4.25 0.91
C GLU A 190 23.46 -4.83 1.69
N ASP A 191 23.47 -6.14 1.99
CA ASP A 191 24.49 -6.74 2.87
C ASP A 191 25.63 -7.47 2.11
N GLU A 192 25.57 -7.60 0.78
CA GLU A 192 26.61 -8.31 0.00
C GLU A 192 27.81 -7.41 -0.41
N ASP A 193 27.65 -6.08 -0.42
CA ASP A 193 28.72 -5.13 -0.79
C ASP A 193 29.64 -4.68 0.37
N ALA A 194 29.37 -5.11 1.61
CA ALA A 194 30.17 -4.76 2.78
C ALA A 194 31.27 -5.79 3.14
N ALA A 195 31.43 -6.85 2.35
CA ALA A 195 32.30 -7.99 2.67
C ALA A 195 33.44 -8.29 1.66
N THR A 196 33.83 -7.32 0.81
CA THR A 196 35.04 -7.44 -0.05
C THR A 196 36.11 -6.42 0.31
#